data_AF-A0A942MNQ1-F1
#
_entry.id   AF-A0A942MNQ1-F1
#
_cell.length_a   1.000
_cell.length_b   1.000
_cell.length_c   1.000
_cell.angle_alpha   90.00
_cell.angle_beta   90.00
_cell.angle_gamma   90.00
#
_symmetry.space_group_name_H-M   'P 1'
#
loop_
_entity.id
_entity.type
_entity.pdbx_description
1 polymer ?
#
loop_
_entity_poly.entity_id
_entity_poly.type
_entity_poly.pdbx_seq_one_letter_code
_entity_poly.pdbx_strand_id
1 'polypeptide(L)'
;EPDPKELEDAFRCEVLKLLKGAGKINNLVINNMMGWYHSGFNVYCTSMINPFDQEGLERLAQYIIRSPISQERMTYVGCPLLLCSPVKGQSFSDLKRSCPD
;
A
#
# COMPACT_ATOMS: atom_id res chain seq x y z
N GLU A 1 13.20 -20.55 0.94
CA GLU A 1 12.40 -19.30 0.98
C GLU A 1 12.52 -18.61 -0.37
N PRO A 2 11.48 -17.90 -0.84
CA PRO A 2 11.56 -17.10 -2.06
C PRO A 2 12.59 -15.96 -1.87
N ASP A 3 13.35 -15.63 -2.92
CA ASP A 3 14.27 -14.48 -2.90
C ASP A 3 13.45 -13.18 -2.85
N PRO A 4 13.64 -12.32 -1.83
CA PRO A 4 12.94 -11.04 -1.73
C PRO A 4 13.10 -10.16 -2.97
N LYS A 5 14.23 -10.24 -3.70
CA LYS A 5 14.45 -9.45 -4.92
C LYS A 5 13.58 -9.89 -6.08
N GLU A 6 13.45 -11.20 -6.30
CA GLU A 6 12.56 -11.73 -7.34
C GLU A 6 11.09 -11.36 -7.04
N LEU A 7 10.72 -11.38 -5.76
CA LEU A 7 9.38 -11.01 -5.33
C LEU A 7 9.13 -9.49 -5.43
N GLU A 8 10.15 -8.66 -5.23
CA GLU A 8 10.08 -7.21 -5.41
C GLU A 8 9.74 -6.83 -6.85
N ASP A 9 10.42 -7.43 -7.84
CA ASP A 9 10.16 -7.14 -9.24
C ASP A 9 8.75 -7.58 -9.67
N ALA A 10 8.32 -8.77 -9.22
CA ALA A 10 6.95 -9.23 -9.45
C ALA A 10 5.92 -8.29 -8.81
N PHE A 11 6.13 -7.91 -7.55
CA PHE A 11 5.25 -6.99 -6.81
C PHE A 11 5.16 -5.62 -7.50
N ARG A 12 6.31 -5.06 -7.87
CA ARG A 12 6.40 -3.79 -8.62
C ARG A 12 5.59 -3.84 -9.90
N CYS A 13 5.74 -4.91 -10.69
CA CYS A 13 5.01 -5.07 -11.94
C CYS A 13 3.49 -5.12 -11.71
N GLU A 14 3.03 -5.90 -10.72
CA GLU A 14 1.60 -6.04 -10.43
C GLU A 14 0.98 -4.75 -9.88
N VAL A 15 1.68 -4.03 -9.00
CA VAL A 15 1.20 -2.73 -8.49
C VAL A 15 1.06 -1.70 -9.62
N LEU A 16 2.05 -1.61 -10.51
CA LEU A 16 2.00 -0.67 -11.63
C LEU A 16 0.89 -1.03 -12.63
N LYS A 17 0.68 -2.33 -12.91
CA LYS A 17 -0.45 -2.81 -13.73
C LYS A 17 -1.78 -2.45 -13.08
N LEU A 18 -1.93 -2.67 -11.78
CA LEU A 18 -3.14 -2.34 -11.03
C LEU A 18 -3.46 -0.85 -11.10
N LEU A 19 -2.46 0.01 -10.84
CA LEU A 19 -2.64 1.47 -10.89
C LEU A 19 -2.96 1.98 -12.29
N LYS A 20 -2.38 1.36 -13.33
CA LYS A 20 -2.72 1.65 -14.73
C LYS A 20 -4.15 1.23 -15.05
N GLY A 21 -4.57 0.03 -14.64
CA GLY A 21 -5.93 -0.46 -14.80
C GLY A 21 -6.97 0.43 -14.10
N ALA A 22 -6.62 0.98 -12.95
CA ALA A 22 -7.44 1.95 -12.21
C ALA A 22 -7.39 3.38 -12.78
N GLY A 23 -6.65 3.62 -13.87
CA GLY A 23 -6.50 4.94 -14.49
C GLY A 23 -5.79 5.99 -13.63
N LYS A 24 -5.04 5.57 -12.61
CA LYS A 24 -4.35 6.48 -11.67
C LYS A 24 -3.00 6.96 -12.21
N ILE A 25 -2.37 6.18 -13.08
CA ILE A 25 -1.08 6.47 -13.71
C ILE A 25 -1.11 6.15 -15.21
N ASN A 26 -0.18 6.73 -15.98
CA ASN A 26 -0.04 6.51 -17.42
C ASN A 26 1.27 5.79 -17.76
N ASN A 27 1.45 5.40 -19.03
CA ASN A 27 2.65 4.69 -19.48
C ASN A 27 3.95 5.50 -19.30
N LEU A 28 3.88 6.84 -19.40
CA LEU A 28 5.04 7.71 -19.19
C LEU A 28 5.54 7.62 -17.74
N VAL A 29 4.63 7.69 -16.77
CA VAL A 29 4.95 7.54 -15.35
C VAL A 29 5.53 6.16 -15.07
N ILE A 30 4.95 5.11 -15.64
CA ILE A 30 5.46 3.74 -15.50
C ILE A 30 6.89 3.63 -16.04
N ASN A 31 7.15 4.10 -17.26
CA ASN A 31 8.49 4.04 -17.85
C ASN A 31 9.51 4.80 -17.01
N ASN A 32 9.14 5.97 -16.48
CA ASN A 32 9.99 6.73 -15.59
C ASN A 32 10.30 5.96 -14.29
N MET A 33 9.28 5.40 -13.64
CA MET A 33 9.47 4.60 -12.42
C MET A 33 10.29 3.33 -12.68
N MET A 34 10.15 2.72 -13.86
CA MET A 34 10.95 1.54 -14.26
C MET A 34 12.45 1.86 -14.38
N GLY A 35 12.80 3.09 -14.76
CA GLY A 35 14.18 3.54 -14.94
C GLY A 35 14.91 4.00 -13.66
N TRP A 36 14.26 4.00 -12.50
CA TRP A 36 14.91 4.41 -11.26
C TRP A 36 16.00 3.43 -10.81
N TYR A 37 17.14 3.95 -10.38
CA TYR A 37 18.27 3.15 -9.88
C TYR A 37 17.88 2.31 -8.64
N HIS A 38 17.03 2.87 -7.78
CA HIS A 38 16.34 2.15 -6.72
C HIS A 38 14.85 2.14 -7.05
N SER A 39 14.24 0.95 -7.12
CA SER A 39 12.86 0.76 -7.57
C SER A 39 11.84 1.58 -6.74
N GLY A 40 12.15 1.83 -5.46
CA GLY A 40 11.23 2.39 -4.49
C GLY A 40 10.21 1.37 -3.94
N PHE A 41 10.31 0.11 -4.37
CA PHE A 41 9.54 -1.01 -3.87
C PHE A 41 10.39 -1.83 -2.90
N ASN A 42 9.75 -2.47 -1.93
CA ASN A 42 10.42 -3.39 -1.02
C ASN A 42 9.40 -4.44 -0.58
N VAL A 43 9.80 -5.71 -0.58
CA VAL A 43 8.95 -6.81 -0.13
C VAL A 43 9.58 -7.48 1.09
N TYR A 44 8.85 -7.41 2.20
CA TYR A 44 9.24 -8.03 3.46
C TYR A 44 8.80 -9.50 3.47
N CYS A 45 9.77 -10.42 3.35
CA CYS A 45 9.51 -11.86 3.24
C CYS A 45 9.73 -12.65 4.55
N THR A 46 10.13 -11.99 5.65
CA THR A 46 10.41 -12.69 6.91
C THR A 46 9.13 -12.97 7.70
N SER A 47 9.28 -13.69 8.82
CA SER A 47 8.19 -14.19 9.66
C SER A 47 7.20 -13.09 10.03
N MET A 48 5.91 -13.48 10.11
CA MET A 48 4.85 -12.59 10.58
C MET A 48 5.24 -11.98 11.93
N ILE A 49 5.01 -10.67 12.07
CA ILE A 49 5.19 -9.99 13.35
C ILE A 49 4.20 -10.62 14.32
N ASN A 50 4.73 -11.28 15.36
CA ASN A 50 3.91 -11.89 16.40
C ASN A 50 3.20 -10.76 17.17
N PRO A 51 1.88 -10.87 17.46
CA PRO A 51 1.17 -9.87 18.27
C PRO A 51 1.74 -9.70 19.69
N PHE A 52 2.59 -10.62 20.14
CA PHE A 52 3.29 -10.53 21.43
C PHE A 52 4.76 -10.11 21.28
N ASP A 53 5.25 -9.86 20.06
CA ASP A 53 6.57 -9.29 19.81
C ASP A 53 6.51 -7.76 19.91
N GLN A 54 6.72 -7.27 21.14
CA GLN A 54 6.69 -5.84 21.45
C GLN A 54 7.68 -5.04 20.58
N GLU A 55 8.84 -5.60 20.26
CA GLU A 55 9.88 -4.91 19.49
C GLU A 55 9.52 -4.83 18.00
N GLY A 56 9.01 -5.91 17.43
CA GLY A 56 8.48 -5.94 16.06
C GLY A 56 7.29 -4.99 15.89
N LEU A 57 6.38 -4.96 16.86
CA LEU A 57 5.25 -4.04 16.87
C LEU A 57 5.68 -2.58 17.01
N GLU A 58 6.67 -2.28 17.85
CA GLU A 58 7.19 -0.92 17.99
C GLU A 58 7.82 -0.43 16.67
N ARG A 59 8.64 -1.25 16.01
CA ARG A 59 9.23 -0.93 14.71
C ARG A 59 8.15 -0.64 13.66
N LEU A 60 7.09 -1.45 13.62
CA LEU A 60 5.95 -1.25 12.72
C LEU A 60 5.18 0.04 13.04
N ALA A 61 4.87 0.29 14.31
CA ALA A 61 4.17 1.50 14.74
C ALA A 61 4.96 2.76 14.39
N GLN A 62 6.26 2.76 14.64
CA GLN A 62 7.16 3.84 14.24
C GLN A 62 7.13 4.10 12.73
N TYR A 63 7.06 3.05 11.91
CA TYR A 63 6.96 3.19 10.46
C TYR A 63 5.62 3.82 10.03
N ILE A 64 4.51 3.36 10.62
CA ILE A 64 3.17 3.89 10.36
C ILE A 64 3.08 5.38 10.74
N ILE A 65 3.60 5.75 11.92
CA ILE A 65 3.58 7.13 12.41
C ILE A 65 4.43 8.05 11.54
N ARG A 66 5.56 7.56 11.02
CA ARG A 66 6.46 8.33 10.14
C ARG A 66 6.00 8.39 8.68
N SER A 67 4.89 7.74 8.32
CA SER A 67 4.47 7.70 6.93
C SER A 67 4.27 9.13 6.38
N PRO A 68 4.85 9.48 5.21
CA PRO A 68 4.78 10.84 4.66
C PRO A 68 3.37 11.22 4.16
N ILE A 69 2.39 10.33 4.33
CA ILE A 69 0.99 10.57 3.99
C ILE A 69 0.24 11.02 5.24
N SER A 70 -0.47 12.15 5.15
CA SER A 70 -1.34 12.60 6.25
C SER A 70 -2.38 11.52 6.57
N GLN A 71 -2.42 11.10 7.84
CA GLN A 71 -3.39 10.13 8.36
C GLN A 71 -4.83 10.62 8.14
N GLU A 72 -5.06 11.93 8.15
CA GLU A 72 -6.37 12.56 7.88
C GLU A 72 -6.89 12.29 6.46
N ARG A 73 -5.99 11.89 5.53
CA ARG A 73 -6.32 11.54 4.14
C ARG A 73 -6.43 10.02 3.92
N MET A 74 -6.35 9.23 4.98
CA MET A 74 -6.44 7.77 4.96
C MET A 74 -7.82 7.34 5.46
N THR A 75 -8.60 6.67 4.60
CA THR A 75 -9.87 6.07 5.04
C THR A 75 -9.62 4.59 5.35
N TYR A 76 -9.82 4.23 6.62
CA TYR A 76 -9.74 2.84 7.05
C TYR A 76 -11.04 2.14 6.65
N VAL A 77 -11.03 1.48 5.49
CA VAL A 77 -12.06 0.50 5.17
C VAL A 77 -11.83 -0.70 6.07
N GLY A 78 -12.84 -1.09 6.85
CA GLY A 78 -12.81 -2.24 7.75
C GLY A 78 -12.64 -3.54 6.97
N CYS A 79 -11.44 -3.79 6.49
CA CYS A 79 -11.03 -5.00 5.81
C CYS A 79 -9.78 -5.52 6.56
N PRO A 80 -9.66 -6.84 6.84
CA PRO A 80 -8.50 -7.38 7.57
C PRO A 80 -7.16 -7.18 6.85
N LEU A 81 -7.19 -6.78 5.59
CA LEU A 81 -6.02 -6.45 4.78
C LEU A 81 -6.12 -4.97 4.42
N LEU A 82 -5.23 -4.17 5.02
CA LEU A 82 -5.20 -2.71 4.92
C LEU A 82 -4.92 -2.25 3.48
N LEU A 83 -5.96 -2.08 2.68
CA LEU A 83 -5.86 -1.38 1.41
C LEU A 83 -6.28 0.08 1.61
N CYS A 84 -5.31 0.97 1.81
CA CYS A 84 -5.57 2.41 1.90
C CYS A 84 -5.74 3.00 0.50
N SER A 85 -6.96 3.40 0.16
CA SER A 85 -7.22 4.15 -1.08
C SER A 85 -7.12 5.65 -0.85
N PRO A 86 -6.39 6.42 -1.68
CA PRO A 86 -6.41 7.88 -1.61
C PRO A 86 -7.76 8.39 -2.14
N VAL A 87 -8.56 8.99 -1.25
CA VAL A 87 -9.89 9.53 -1.61
C VAL A 87 -9.71 10.78 -2.47
N LYS A 88 -10.17 10.72 -3.73
CA LYS A 88 -10.35 11.89 -4.58
C LYS A 88 -11.85 12.22 -4.61
N GLY A 89 -12.23 13.34 -4.00
CA GLY A 89 -13.46 14.09 -4.28
C GLY A 89 -14.79 13.36 -4.10
N GLN A 90 -15.12 12.85 -2.91
CA GLN A 90 -16.50 12.46 -2.58
C GLN A 90 -17.08 13.38 -1.50
N SER A 91 -18.29 13.86 -1.75
CA SER A 91 -19.15 14.56 -0.79
C SER A 91 -19.59 13.60 0.31
N PHE A 92 -19.65 14.10 1.54
CA PHE A 92 -20.00 13.41 2.78
C PHE A 92 -21.39 12.71 2.76
N SER A 93 -22.27 13.05 1.82
CA SER A 93 -23.66 12.61 1.80
C SER A 93 -23.91 11.19 1.26
N ASP A 94 -22.94 10.56 0.60
CA ASP A 94 -23.20 9.32 -0.18
C ASP A 94 -22.80 8.03 0.55
N LEU A 95 -22.15 8.12 1.72
CA LEU A 95 -21.66 6.97 2.48
C LEU A 95 -22.69 6.44 3.49
N LYS A 96 -23.95 6.24 3.08
CA LYS A 96 -24.99 5.66 3.98
C LYS A 96 -25.78 4.49 3.41
N ARG A 97 -25.30 3.82 2.37
CA ARG A 97 -25.93 2.58 1.88
C ARG A 97 -24.91 1.63 1.25
N SER A 98 -24.16 0.88 2.05
CA SER A 98 -23.66 -0.43 1.60
C SER A 98 -23.00 -1.21 2.74
N CYS A 99 -23.75 -1.52 3.80
CA CYS A 99 -23.48 -2.74 4.57
C CYS A 99 -24.82 -3.43 4.83
N PRO A 100 -25.02 -4.69 4.42
CA PRO A 100 -26.02 -5.53 5.07
C PRO A 100 -25.53 -5.90 6.48
N ASP A 101 -26.48 -6.13 7.38
CA ASP A 101 -26.26 -6.55 8.77
C ASP A 101 -25.42 -7.84 8.88
#